data_AF-A0A3D3FJG7-F1
#
_entry.id   AF-A0A3D3FJG7-F1
#
_cell.length_a   1.000
_cell.length_b   1.000
_cell.length_c   1.000
_cell.angle_alpha   90.00
_cell.angle_beta   90.00
_cell.angle_gamma   90.00
#
_symmetry.space_group_name_H-M   'P 1'
#
loop_
_entity.id
_entity.type
_entity.pdbx_description
1 polymer ?
#
loop_
_entity_poly.entity_id
_entity_poly.type
_entity_poly.pdbx_seq_one_letter_code
_entity_poly.pdbx_strand_id
1 'polypeptide(L)'
;MAEENTSKRKAELDEANQLKDEVMKGLQVGEPAERLLLKAIHALALMDNDTISFEEAKSTMIAVYGDTLGEEIPLQIELEEFTGRLEKIKAFYKKAKEEESEEPDTLERALNAIRIHERRIRYLKDRLKCCKKKK
;
A
#
# COMPACT_ATOMS: atom_id res chain seq x y z
N MET A 1 -7.14 -13.45 -27.39
CA MET A 1 -7.73 -13.43 -26.03
C MET A 1 -7.23 -14.58 -25.15
N ALA A 2 -7.15 -15.85 -25.61
CA ALA A 2 -6.63 -16.95 -24.78
C ALA A 2 -5.12 -16.84 -24.46
N GLU A 3 -4.30 -16.39 -25.42
CA GLU A 3 -2.84 -16.21 -25.24
C GLU A 3 -2.47 -15.02 -24.32
N GLU A 4 -3.36 -14.04 -24.20
CA GLU A 4 -3.17 -12.87 -23.33
C GLU A 4 -3.40 -13.20 -21.85
N ASN A 5 -4.28 -14.14 -21.55
CA ASN A 5 -4.54 -14.57 -20.18
C ASN A 5 -3.44 -15.50 -19.67
N THR A 6 -2.84 -16.33 -20.53
CA THR A 6 -1.71 -17.18 -20.16
C THR A 6 -0.42 -16.38 -19.96
N SER A 7 -0.19 -15.32 -20.74
CA SER A 7 0.99 -14.45 -20.56
C SER A 7 0.91 -13.61 -19.28
N LYS A 8 -0.26 -13.03 -18.97
CA LYS A 8 -0.51 -12.32 -17.70
C LYS A 8 -0.34 -13.23 -16.50
N ARG A 9 -0.92 -14.44 -16.55
CA ARG A 9 -0.81 -15.41 -15.45
C ARG A 9 0.63 -15.85 -15.20
N LYS A 10 1.42 -15.98 -16.26
CA LYS A 10 2.86 -16.29 -16.13
C LYS A 10 3.61 -15.15 -15.44
N ALA A 11 3.32 -13.90 -15.79
CA ALA A 11 3.92 -12.73 -15.15
C ALA A 11 3.60 -12.64 -13.64
N GLU A 12 2.35 -12.92 -13.25
CA GLU A 12 1.94 -12.98 -11.83
C GLU A 12 2.69 -14.07 -11.04
N LEU A 13 2.91 -15.23 -11.67
CA LEU A 13 3.67 -16.33 -11.06
C LEU A 13 5.17 -15.99 -10.94
N ASP A 14 5.73 -15.32 -11.95
CA ASP A 14 7.11 -14.83 -11.90
C ASP A 14 7.29 -13.77 -10.80
N GLU A 15 6.32 -12.85 -10.65
CA GLU A 15 6.27 -11.88 -9.55
C GLU A 15 6.18 -12.57 -8.18
N ALA A 16 5.33 -13.58 -8.06
CA ALA A 16 5.20 -14.35 -6.82
C ALA A 16 6.51 -15.06 -6.44
N ASN A 17 7.25 -15.59 -7.41
CA ASN A 17 8.57 -16.17 -7.17
C ASN A 17 9.60 -15.11 -6.76
N GLN A 18 9.58 -13.93 -7.39
CA GLN A 18 10.43 -12.81 -6.98
C GLN A 18 10.13 -12.39 -5.54
N LEU A 19 8.86 -12.30 -5.15
CA LEU A 19 8.46 -11.96 -3.78
C LEU A 19 8.96 -12.99 -2.77
N LYS A 20 8.97 -14.29 -3.11
CA LYS A 20 9.55 -15.34 -2.25
C LYS A 20 11.05 -15.12 -2.04
N ASP A 21 11.79 -14.81 -3.10
CA ASP A 21 13.22 -14.50 -3.01
C ASP A 21 13.47 -13.24 -2.17
N GLU A 22 12.63 -12.22 -2.32
CA GLU A 22 12.69 -10.99 -1.52
C GLU A 22 12.40 -11.25 -0.04
N VAL A 23 11.49 -12.16 0.29
CA VAL A 23 11.24 -12.58 1.67
C VAL A 23 12.49 -13.25 2.26
N MET A 24 13.10 -14.18 1.53
CA MET A 24 14.31 -14.87 1.99
C MET A 24 15.50 -13.92 2.15
N LYS A 25 15.67 -12.96 1.23
CA LYS A 25 16.69 -11.91 1.33
C LYS A 25 16.41 -10.97 2.51
N GLY A 26 15.17 -10.52 2.66
CA GLY A 26 14.78 -9.63 3.74
C GLY A 26 14.97 -10.29 5.11
N LEU A 27 14.75 -11.60 5.22
CA LEU A 27 15.07 -12.37 6.43
C LEU A 27 16.57 -12.35 6.76
N GLN A 28 17.44 -12.45 5.76
CA GLN A 28 18.90 -12.38 5.95
C GLN A 28 19.37 -10.98 6.38
N VAL A 29 18.71 -9.93 5.92
CA VAL A 29 19.06 -8.52 6.22
C VAL A 29 18.42 -8.04 7.53
N GLY A 30 17.45 -8.78 8.08
CA GLY A 30 16.74 -8.42 9.30
C GLY A 30 15.62 -7.40 9.07
N GLU A 31 14.89 -7.51 7.95
CA GLU A 31 13.68 -6.73 7.73
C GLU A 31 12.61 -7.02 8.81
N PRO A 32 11.75 -6.04 9.15
CA PRO A 32 10.64 -6.25 10.07
C PRO A 32 9.71 -7.39 9.63
N ALA A 33 9.32 -8.24 10.58
CA ALA A 33 8.53 -9.45 10.30
C ALA A 33 7.18 -9.14 9.64
N GLU A 34 6.58 -8.00 9.97
CA GLU A 34 5.30 -7.52 9.42
C GLU A 34 5.41 -7.22 7.92
N ARG A 35 6.55 -6.66 7.48
CA ARG A 35 6.82 -6.41 6.05
C ARG A 35 7.05 -7.70 5.29
N LEU A 36 7.80 -8.63 5.89
CA LEU A 36 8.03 -9.96 5.33
C LEU A 36 6.74 -10.76 5.22
N LEU A 37 5.88 -10.68 6.23
CA LEU A 37 4.58 -11.35 6.27
C LEU A 37 3.68 -10.85 5.14
N LEU A 38 3.58 -9.53 4.92
CA LEU A 38 2.81 -8.98 3.81
C LEU A 38 3.34 -9.44 2.44
N LYS A 39 4.67 -9.43 2.24
CA LYS A 39 5.28 -9.93 1.00
C LYS A 39 4.96 -11.41 0.76
N ALA A 40 5.02 -12.22 1.82
CA ALA A 40 4.69 -13.65 1.74
C ALA A 40 3.20 -13.88 1.42
N ILE A 41 2.29 -13.15 2.07
CA ILE A 41 0.84 -13.23 1.79
C ILE A 41 0.56 -12.77 0.36
N HIS A 42 1.23 -11.72 -0.12
CA HIS A 42 1.09 -11.26 -1.50
C HIS A 42 1.53 -12.34 -2.50
N ALA A 43 2.67 -12.98 -2.26
CA ALA A 43 3.13 -14.08 -3.10
C ALA A 43 2.14 -15.26 -3.13
N LEU A 44 1.55 -15.61 -1.98
CA LEU A 44 0.51 -16.65 -1.90
C LEU A 44 -0.74 -16.26 -2.67
N ALA A 45 -1.22 -15.03 -2.49
CA ALA A 45 -2.39 -14.52 -3.18
C ALA A 45 -2.20 -14.56 -4.71
N LEU A 46 -1.04 -14.13 -5.21
CA LEU A 46 -0.70 -14.24 -6.64
C LEU A 46 -0.65 -15.71 -7.10
N MET A 47 -0.10 -16.63 -6.32
CA MET A 47 -0.04 -18.06 -6.67
C MET A 47 -1.42 -18.72 -6.72
N ASP A 48 -2.31 -18.35 -5.82
CA ASP A 48 -3.67 -18.90 -5.73
C ASP A 48 -4.68 -18.16 -6.61
N ASN A 49 -4.24 -17.11 -7.31
CA ASN A 49 -5.08 -16.22 -8.11
C ASN A 49 -6.16 -15.53 -7.26
N ASP A 50 -5.81 -15.25 -6.00
CA ASP A 50 -6.64 -14.54 -5.05
C ASP A 50 -6.31 -13.05 -5.08
N THR A 51 -7.33 -12.24 -5.29
CA THR A 51 -7.19 -10.78 -5.39
C THR A 51 -7.61 -10.06 -4.10
N ILE A 52 -8.18 -10.79 -3.14
CA ILE A 52 -8.83 -10.22 -1.94
C ILE A 52 -7.97 -10.45 -0.71
N SER A 53 -7.41 -11.66 -0.54
CA SER A 53 -6.70 -12.05 0.69
C SER A 53 -5.56 -11.11 1.07
N PHE A 54 -4.81 -10.59 0.09
CA PHE A 54 -3.73 -9.65 0.37
C PHE A 54 -4.24 -8.31 0.93
N GLU A 55 -5.30 -7.75 0.32
CA GLU A 55 -5.87 -6.49 0.76
C GLU A 55 -6.50 -6.62 2.16
N GLU A 56 -7.21 -7.71 2.42
CA GLU A 56 -7.82 -8.00 3.72
C GLU A 56 -6.77 -8.22 4.81
N ALA A 57 -5.73 -9.03 4.53
CA ALA A 57 -4.65 -9.27 5.48
C ALA A 57 -3.94 -7.97 5.87
N LYS A 58 -3.69 -7.11 4.89
CA LYS A 58 -3.07 -5.81 5.11
C LYS A 58 -3.96 -4.85 5.89
N SER A 59 -5.24 -4.76 5.55
CA SER A 59 -6.20 -3.95 6.30
C SER A 59 -6.30 -4.41 7.75
N THR A 60 -6.33 -5.73 7.98
CA THR A 60 -6.36 -6.34 9.30
C THR A 60 -5.08 -6.05 10.08
N MET A 61 -3.92 -6.17 9.43
CA MET A 61 -2.63 -5.87 10.06
C MET A 61 -2.58 -4.42 10.55
N ILE A 62 -3.03 -3.47 9.72
CA ILE A 62 -3.10 -2.06 10.09
C ILE A 62 -4.11 -1.84 11.23
N ALA A 63 -5.31 -2.41 11.15
CA ALA A 63 -6.36 -2.18 12.15
C ALA A 63 -6.01 -2.76 13.53
N VAL A 64 -5.47 -3.98 13.57
CA VAL A 64 -5.15 -4.68 14.81
C VAL A 64 -3.79 -4.24 15.33
N TYR A 65 -2.73 -4.44 14.56
CA TYR A 65 -1.36 -4.20 15.05
C TYR A 65 -1.02 -2.71 15.03
N GLY A 66 -1.41 -1.98 13.97
CA GLY A 66 -1.21 -0.54 13.90
C GLY A 66 -2.14 0.24 14.82
N ASP A 67 -3.44 0.14 14.59
CA ASP A 67 -4.43 1.02 15.21
C ASP A 67 -4.76 0.62 16.66
N THR A 68 -4.90 -0.67 16.94
CA THR A 68 -5.24 -1.15 18.29
C THR A 68 -4.02 -1.29 19.18
N LEU A 69 -2.96 -1.97 18.71
CA LEU A 69 -1.75 -2.23 19.51
C LEU A 69 -0.73 -1.08 19.46
N GLY A 70 -0.79 -0.21 18.45
CA GLY A 70 0.13 0.92 18.34
C GLY A 70 1.53 0.53 17.88
N GLU A 71 1.66 -0.55 17.13
CA GLU A 71 2.94 -0.96 16.56
C GLU A 71 3.39 0.01 15.46
N GLU A 72 4.68 0.33 15.46
CA GLU A 72 5.22 1.36 14.57
C GLU A 72 5.29 0.89 13.11
N ILE A 73 5.59 -0.39 12.88
CA ILE A 73 5.83 -0.91 11.53
C ILE A 73 4.54 -0.91 10.68
N PRO A 74 3.38 -1.42 11.14
CA PRO A 74 2.14 -1.34 10.38
C PRO A 74 1.71 0.11 10.06
N LEU A 75 1.91 1.03 11.02
CA LEU A 75 1.59 2.46 10.82
C LEU A 75 2.54 3.13 9.80
N GLN A 76 3.81 2.73 9.75
CA GLN A 76 4.76 3.21 8.73
C GLN A 76 4.41 2.68 7.34
N ILE A 77 4.02 1.40 7.24
CA ILE A 77 3.58 0.80 5.97
C ILE A 77 2.38 1.59 5.42
N GLU A 78 1.36 1.84 6.24
CA GLU A 78 0.21 2.63 5.81
C GLU A 78 0.61 4.07 5.41
N LEU A 79 1.54 4.68 6.16
CA LEU A 79 1.99 6.04 5.87
C LEU A 79 2.66 6.13 4.49
N GLU A 80 3.59 5.21 4.18
CA GLU A 80 4.31 5.16 2.91
C GLU A 80 3.32 5.08 1.72
N GLU A 81 2.30 4.24 1.84
CA GLU A 81 1.30 4.05 0.79
C GLU A 81 0.39 5.25 0.59
N PHE A 82 -0.12 5.81 1.69
CA PHE A 82 -0.94 7.02 1.62
C PHE A 82 -0.14 8.19 1.07
N THR A 83 1.15 8.31 1.38
CA THR A 83 2.02 9.34 0.81
C THR A 83 2.21 9.14 -0.70
N GLY A 84 2.54 7.93 -1.16
CA GLY A 84 2.73 7.66 -2.59
C GLY A 84 1.44 7.83 -3.40
N ARG A 85 0.29 7.42 -2.84
CA ARG A 85 -1.02 7.64 -3.48
C ARG A 85 -1.38 9.12 -3.54
N LEU A 86 -1.12 9.87 -2.48
CA LEU A 86 -1.34 11.32 -2.46
C LEU A 86 -0.48 12.05 -3.48
N GLU A 87 0.79 11.68 -3.65
CA GLU A 87 1.67 12.26 -4.67
C GLU A 87 1.11 12.05 -6.08
N LYS A 88 0.64 10.84 -6.38
CA LYS A 88 -0.01 10.52 -7.67
C LYS A 88 -1.27 11.37 -7.89
N ILE A 89 -2.13 11.50 -6.88
CA ILE A 89 -3.37 12.31 -6.99
C ILE A 89 -3.04 13.80 -7.15
N LYS A 90 -2.02 14.32 -6.45
CA LYS A 90 -1.57 15.70 -6.60
C LYS A 90 -0.99 15.96 -8.00
N ALA A 91 -0.20 15.02 -8.52
CA ALA A 91 0.33 15.11 -9.88
C ALA A 91 -0.79 15.10 -10.93
N PHE A 92 -1.78 14.21 -10.77
CA PHE A 92 -2.98 14.20 -11.62
C PHE A 92 -3.75 15.52 -11.55
N TYR A 93 -4.09 15.99 -10.34
CA TYR A 93 -4.83 17.23 -10.15
C TYR A 93 -4.13 18.43 -10.76
N LYS A 94 -2.80 18.52 -10.61
CA LYS A 94 -2.00 19.60 -11.16
C LYS A 94 -2.06 19.60 -12.69
N LYS A 95 -1.80 18.45 -13.33
CA LYS A 95 -1.86 18.31 -14.80
C LYS A 95 -3.26 18.61 -15.35
N ALA A 96 -4.28 17.99 -14.76
CA ALA A 96 -5.67 18.17 -15.16
C ALA A 96 -6.13 19.63 -15.08
N LYS A 97 -5.64 20.37 -14.07
CA LYS A 97 -5.93 21.80 -13.90
C LYS A 97 -5.14 22.68 -14.86
N GLU A 98 -3.88 22.36 -15.13
CA GLU A 98 -3.02 23.11 -16.06
C GLU A 98 -3.45 22.96 -17.52
N GLU A 99 -3.94 21.78 -17.89
CA GLU A 99 -4.37 21.46 -19.26
C GLU A 99 -5.87 21.72 -19.51
N GLU A 100 -6.62 22.15 -18.48
CA GLU A 100 -8.10 22.25 -18.50
C GLU A 100 -8.76 20.99 -19.09
N SER A 101 -8.14 19.82 -18.87
CA SER A 101 -8.44 18.59 -19.61
C SER A 101 -9.53 17.74 -18.96
N GLU A 102 -9.92 18.06 -17.73
CA GLU A 102 -10.86 17.29 -16.93
C GLU A 102 -12.07 18.13 -16.50
N GLU A 103 -13.20 17.45 -16.31
CA GLU A 103 -14.42 18.08 -15.81
C GLU A 103 -14.27 18.61 -14.38
N PRO A 104 -14.99 19.68 -14.02
CA PRO A 104 -14.92 20.26 -12.68
C PRO A 104 -15.27 19.26 -11.56
N ASP A 105 -16.21 18.34 -11.79
CA ASP A 105 -16.55 17.27 -10.82
C ASP A 105 -15.36 16.31 -10.59
N THR A 106 -14.64 15.92 -11.64
CA THR A 106 -13.43 15.09 -11.52
C THR A 106 -12.34 15.79 -10.69
N LEU A 107 -12.16 17.10 -10.91
CA LEU A 107 -11.22 17.92 -10.13
C LEU A 107 -11.65 18.03 -8.66
N GLU A 108 -12.94 18.17 -8.37
CA GLU A 108 -13.48 18.20 -7.01
C GLU A 108 -13.28 16.86 -6.28
N ARG A 109 -13.54 15.73 -6.97
CA ARG A 109 -13.27 14.39 -6.42
C ARG A 109 -11.80 14.19 -6.10
N ALA A 110 -10.90 14.64 -6.99
CA ALA A 110 -9.46 14.60 -6.75
C ALA A 110 -9.06 15.45 -5.53
N LEU A 111 -9.61 16.66 -5.38
CA LEU A 111 -9.39 17.50 -4.20
C LEU A 111 -9.89 16.84 -2.90
N ASN A 112 -11.07 16.22 -2.93
CA ASN A 112 -11.61 15.52 -1.77
C ASN A 112 -10.70 14.33 -1.39
N ALA A 113 -10.25 13.55 -2.38
CA ALA A 113 -9.30 12.47 -2.17
C ALA A 113 -7.99 12.99 -1.55
N ILE A 114 -7.43 14.11 -2.03
CA ILE A 114 -6.25 14.74 -1.43
C ILE A 114 -6.50 15.04 0.06
N ARG A 115 -7.62 15.70 0.38
CA ARG A 115 -7.95 16.07 1.77
C ARG A 115 -8.07 14.85 2.69
N ILE A 116 -8.68 13.77 2.21
CA ILE A 116 -8.82 12.51 2.96
C ILE A 116 -7.44 11.90 3.24
N HIS A 117 -6.59 11.82 2.22
CA HIS A 117 -5.24 11.24 2.38
C HIS A 117 -4.36 12.11 3.28
N GLU A 118 -4.43 13.44 3.17
CA GLU A 118 -3.69 14.35 4.07
C GLU A 118 -4.13 14.19 5.53
N ARG A 119 -5.44 14.02 5.77
CA ARG A 119 -5.96 13.76 7.12
C ARG A 119 -5.43 12.44 7.69
N ARG A 120 -5.44 11.37 6.90
CA ARG A 120 -4.93 10.07 7.34
C ARG A 120 -3.42 10.11 7.59
N ILE A 121 -2.64 10.72 6.70
CA ILE A 121 -1.19 10.90 6.91
C ILE A 121 -0.89 11.68 8.19
N ARG A 122 -1.65 12.74 8.48
CA ARG A 122 -1.48 13.52 9.71
C ARG A 122 -1.74 12.65 10.94
N TYR A 123 -2.84 11.90 10.95
CA TYR A 123 -3.16 10.95 12.00
C TYR A 123 -2.03 9.94 12.23
N LEU A 124 -1.51 9.33 11.16
CA LEU A 124 -0.41 8.35 11.24
C LEU A 124 0.88 8.98 11.79
N LYS A 125 1.24 10.18 11.34
CA LYS A 125 2.40 10.92 11.85
C LYS A 125 2.26 11.23 13.35
N ASP A 126 1.08 11.62 13.80
CA ASP A 126 0.85 11.93 15.20
C ASP A 126 0.88 10.67 16.07
N ARG A 127 0.31 9.56 15.60
CA ARG A 127 0.44 8.26 16.26
C ARG A 127 1.88 7.78 16.39
N LEU A 128 2.66 7.88 15.31
CA LEU A 128 4.07 7.49 15.32
C LEU A 128 4.90 8.36 16.29
N LYS A 129 4.58 9.66 16.40
CA LYS A 129 5.19 10.53 17.43
C LYS A 129 4.82 10.10 18.85
N CYS A 130 3.56 9.70 19.08
CA CYS A 130 3.10 9.22 20.39
C CYS A 130 3.72 7.88 20.78
N CYS A 131 3.94 6.96 19.82
CA CYS A 131 4.58 5.68 20.08
C CYS A 131 6.05 5.85 20.51
N LYS A 132 6.78 6.77 19.86
CA LYS A 132 8.16 7.11 20.23
C LYS A 132 8.32 7.72 21.63
N LYS A 133 7.27 8.31 22.20
CA LYS A 133 7.30 8.89 23.56
C LYS A 133 7.06 7.87 24.68
N LYS A 134 6.66 6.64 24.35
CA LYS A 134 6.30 5.59 25.33
C LYS A 134 7.43 4.57 25.57
N LYS A 135 8.58 4.73 24.92
CA LYS A 135 9.82 3.98 25.18
C LYS A 135 10.77 4.85 25.99
#